data_AF-A0A103ZNI6-F1
#
_entry.id   AF-A0A103ZNI6-F1
#
_cell.length_a   1.000
_cell.length_b   1.000
_cell.length_c   1.000
_cell.angle_alpha   90.00
_cell.angle_beta   90.00
_cell.angle_gamma   90.00
#
_symmetry.space_group_name_H-M   'P 1'
#
loop_
_entity.id
_entity.type
_entity.pdbx_description
1 polymer ?
#
loop_
_entity_poly.entity_id
_entity_poly.type
_entity_poly.pdbx_seq_one_letter_code
_entity_poly.pdbx_strand_id
1 'polypeptide(L)'
;MTRSQFQILFSAIRAEFDRQPVKYYLSFTPAWPTDTIDYSTVNSQFDFVSPQFYDGTPLSDFLDAGISPSRIGYGAQFEPGNSAPNTSAQQVWSMVSEGFSSGGTRYDYQDIFVWRFNSGNFQFEQAQFMILDQLGNPPTGNTFDDTPIIRAAGNPNLTRMTIRSGDVLNAIQAVNTGTGPYNTGTQGTGTGIFTLLQHGGNSGSAQVVDIPLNDPIVSISGYTGVWYGWQCVLQLALTGKSGATYGPFGSMAGATTRNGFVQSAPAGQSVVGFSGSTVTVPLAGGSQTAILATLNAVFA
;
A
#
# COMPACT_ATOMS: atom_id res chain seq x y z
N MET A 1 -27.13 -21.20 17.76
CA MET A 1 -26.80 -22.59 17.39
C MET A 1 -25.71 -23.07 18.35
N THR A 2 -25.84 -24.25 18.96
CA THR A 2 -24.79 -24.81 19.82
C THR A 2 -23.63 -25.33 18.98
N ARG A 3 -22.44 -25.53 19.57
CA ARG A 3 -21.28 -26.12 18.85
C ARG A 3 -21.62 -27.49 18.26
N SER A 4 -22.34 -28.35 19.00
CA SER A 4 -22.77 -29.65 18.48
C SER A 4 -23.73 -29.53 17.29
N GLN A 5 -24.66 -28.57 17.31
CA GLN A 5 -25.56 -28.31 16.17
C GLN A 5 -24.78 -27.80 14.96
N PHE A 6 -23.81 -26.91 15.17
CA PHE A 6 -22.92 -26.40 14.12
C PHE A 6 -22.13 -27.53 13.47
N GLN A 7 -21.49 -28.38 14.29
CA GLN A 7 -20.75 -29.55 13.83
C GLN A 7 -21.61 -30.51 13.01
N ILE A 8 -22.78 -30.89 13.52
CA ILE A 8 -23.69 -31.82 12.83
C ILE A 8 -24.12 -31.24 11.48
N LEU A 9 -24.53 -29.97 11.46
CA LEU A 9 -25.00 -29.33 10.25
C LEU A 9 -23.92 -29.27 9.18
N PHE A 10 -22.75 -28.72 9.50
CA PHE A 10 -21.71 -28.51 8.50
C PHE A 10 -20.98 -29.80 8.09
N SER A 11 -20.92 -30.81 8.97
CA SER A 11 -20.45 -32.14 8.58
C SER A 11 -21.41 -32.81 7.57
N ALA A 12 -22.71 -32.65 7.76
CA ALA A 12 -23.70 -33.18 6.81
C ALA A 12 -23.63 -32.46 5.45
N ILE A 13 -23.48 -31.13 5.46
CA ILE A 13 -23.32 -30.33 4.23
C ILE A 13 -22.04 -30.75 3.49
N ARG A 14 -20.90 -30.84 4.18
CA ARG A 14 -19.62 -31.26 3.58
C ARG A 14 -19.72 -32.64 2.95
N ALA A 15 -20.30 -33.60 3.68
CA ALA A 15 -20.50 -34.95 3.18
C ALA A 15 -21.35 -34.99 1.91
N GLU A 16 -22.34 -34.10 1.78
CA GLU A 16 -23.15 -34.02 0.55
C GLU A 16 -22.41 -33.30 -0.58
N PHE A 17 -21.65 -32.25 -0.28
CA PHE A 17 -20.80 -31.57 -1.26
C PHE A 17 -19.75 -32.50 -1.86
N ASP A 18 -19.16 -33.39 -1.05
CA ASP A 18 -18.18 -34.38 -1.48
C ASP A 18 -18.76 -35.47 -2.41
N ARG A 19 -20.08 -35.68 -2.38
CA ARG A 19 -20.77 -36.63 -3.27
C ARG A 19 -21.11 -36.03 -4.63
N GLN A 20 -21.02 -34.72 -4.77
CA GLN A 20 -21.39 -34.07 -6.02
C GLN A 20 -20.33 -34.35 -7.11
N PRO A 21 -20.74 -34.50 -8.39
CA PRO A 21 -19.81 -34.75 -9.49
C PRO A 21 -18.95 -33.52 -9.85
N VAL A 22 -19.28 -32.35 -9.29
CA VAL A 22 -18.52 -31.11 -9.42
C VAL A 22 -18.17 -30.58 -8.04
N LYS A 23 -17.05 -29.87 -7.91
CA LYS A 23 -16.58 -29.38 -6.62
C LYS A 23 -17.48 -28.25 -6.12
N TYR A 24 -18.13 -28.47 -4.98
CA TYR A 24 -18.78 -27.43 -4.20
C TYR A 24 -17.86 -26.95 -3.08
N TYR A 25 -17.80 -25.63 -2.92
CA TYR A 25 -16.99 -24.97 -1.90
C TYR A 25 -17.87 -24.56 -0.73
N LEU A 26 -17.41 -24.84 0.48
CA LEU A 26 -18.00 -24.35 1.71
C LEU A 26 -17.09 -23.29 2.32
N SER A 27 -17.63 -22.08 2.48
CA SER A 27 -16.89 -20.94 3.05
C SER A 27 -17.47 -20.53 4.40
N PHE A 28 -16.59 -20.15 5.32
CA PHE A 28 -16.98 -19.61 6.63
C PHE A 28 -16.50 -18.19 6.81
N THR A 29 -17.35 -17.36 7.38
CA THR A 29 -17.02 -15.96 7.62
C THR A 29 -17.22 -15.65 9.09
N PRO A 30 -16.19 -15.88 9.91
CA PRO A 30 -16.24 -15.53 11.31
C PRO A 30 -16.14 -14.01 11.49
N ALA A 31 -16.95 -13.49 12.42
CA ALA A 31 -16.79 -12.17 13.03
C ALA A 31 -16.54 -12.34 14.53
N TRP A 32 -16.36 -11.23 15.25
CA TRP A 32 -16.30 -11.20 16.71
C TRP A 32 -17.63 -11.65 17.37
N PRO A 33 -17.60 -12.32 18.55
CA PRO A 33 -16.42 -12.77 19.29
C PRO A 33 -15.86 -14.12 18.81
N THR A 34 -14.52 -14.17 18.70
CA THR A 34 -13.78 -15.32 18.15
C THR A 34 -13.86 -16.56 19.05
N ASP A 35 -13.86 -16.39 20.36
CA ASP A 35 -13.88 -17.47 21.36
C ASP A 35 -15.16 -18.36 21.35
N THR A 36 -16.23 -17.92 20.71
CA THR A 36 -17.49 -18.67 20.62
C THR A 36 -17.52 -19.68 19.47
N ILE A 37 -16.61 -19.56 18.51
CA ILE A 37 -16.61 -20.34 17.26
C ILE A 37 -16.03 -21.75 17.49
N ASP A 38 -16.63 -22.76 16.84
CA ASP A 38 -16.09 -24.12 16.82
C ASP A 38 -15.05 -24.28 15.69
N TYR A 39 -13.83 -23.85 15.96
CA TYR A 39 -12.73 -23.88 14.98
C TYR A 39 -12.33 -25.29 14.53
N SER A 40 -12.61 -26.31 15.33
CA SER A 40 -12.36 -27.70 14.96
C SER A 40 -13.23 -28.13 13.77
N THR A 41 -14.53 -27.77 13.82
CA THR A 41 -15.45 -27.96 12.71
C THR A 41 -15.07 -27.06 11.53
N VAL A 42 -14.73 -25.80 11.78
CA VAL A 42 -14.35 -24.86 10.71
C VAL A 42 -13.17 -25.41 9.89
N ASN A 43 -12.07 -25.81 10.55
CA ASN A 43 -10.88 -26.30 9.86
C ASN A 43 -11.09 -27.61 9.10
N SER A 44 -12.02 -28.46 9.57
CA SER A 44 -12.26 -29.79 8.98
C SER A 44 -13.31 -29.79 7.88
N GLN A 45 -14.32 -28.91 7.95
CA GLN A 45 -15.46 -28.94 7.03
C GLN A 45 -15.40 -27.86 5.94
N PHE A 46 -14.72 -26.75 6.19
CA PHE A 46 -14.72 -25.61 5.27
C PHE A 46 -13.48 -25.62 4.38
N ASP A 47 -13.68 -25.22 3.12
CA ASP A 47 -12.61 -25.12 2.14
C ASP A 47 -11.73 -23.90 2.43
N PHE A 48 -12.38 -22.78 2.74
CA PHE A 48 -11.73 -21.53 3.12
C PHE A 48 -12.56 -20.76 4.15
N VAL A 49 -11.85 -19.96 4.94
CA VAL A 49 -12.34 -19.08 5.99
C VAL A 49 -11.97 -17.68 5.56
N SER A 50 -12.94 -16.79 5.51
CA SER A 50 -12.73 -15.39 5.20
C SER A 50 -13.07 -14.58 6.46
N PRO A 51 -12.09 -14.36 7.35
CA PRO A 51 -12.34 -13.58 8.55
C PRO A 51 -12.81 -12.18 8.20
N GLN A 52 -13.78 -11.70 8.96
CA GLN A 52 -14.21 -10.32 8.89
C GLN A 52 -13.20 -9.44 9.63
N PHE A 53 -12.17 -9.00 8.92
CA PHE A 53 -11.18 -8.03 9.43
C PHE A 53 -11.75 -6.60 9.57
N TYR A 54 -13.04 -6.38 9.25
CA TYR A 54 -13.60 -5.05 9.08
C TYR A 54 -13.68 -4.20 10.35
N ASP A 55 -13.66 -4.82 11.53
CA ASP A 55 -13.70 -4.15 12.83
C ASP A 55 -12.29 -3.85 13.40
N GLY A 56 -11.24 -4.16 12.64
CA GLY A 56 -9.85 -4.03 13.09
C GLY A 56 -9.35 -5.22 13.90
N THR A 57 -10.09 -6.34 13.97
CA THR A 57 -9.59 -7.58 14.55
C THR A 57 -8.34 -8.05 13.79
N PRO A 58 -7.18 -8.18 14.44
CA PRO A 58 -5.95 -8.58 13.77
C PRO A 58 -5.98 -10.07 13.37
N LEU A 59 -5.18 -10.43 12.36
CA LEU A 59 -5.00 -11.83 11.94
C LEU A 59 -4.59 -12.75 13.09
N SER A 60 -3.77 -12.25 14.03
CA SER A 60 -3.34 -13.01 15.21
C SER A 60 -4.50 -13.58 15.99
N ASP A 61 -5.60 -12.84 16.16
CA ASP A 61 -6.72 -13.29 16.99
C ASP A 61 -7.43 -14.52 16.39
N PHE A 62 -7.48 -14.61 15.06
CA PHE A 62 -8.03 -15.77 14.37
C PHE A 62 -7.07 -16.97 14.36
N LEU A 63 -5.76 -16.70 14.25
CA LEU A 63 -4.72 -17.73 14.34
C LEU A 63 -4.63 -18.32 15.75
N ASP A 64 -4.63 -17.48 16.78
CA ASP A 64 -4.59 -17.87 18.20
C ASP A 64 -5.85 -18.62 18.62
N ALA A 65 -6.99 -18.28 18.03
CA ALA A 65 -8.23 -19.00 18.22
C ALA A 65 -8.26 -20.38 17.51
N GLY A 66 -7.27 -20.65 16.65
CA GLY A 66 -6.98 -21.97 16.10
C GLY A 66 -7.40 -22.19 14.66
N ILE A 67 -7.65 -21.14 13.86
CA ILE A 67 -7.87 -21.31 12.42
C ILE A 67 -6.55 -21.70 11.74
N SER A 68 -6.59 -22.73 10.90
CA SER A 68 -5.43 -23.12 10.10
C SER A 68 -5.06 -22.01 9.12
N PRO A 69 -3.78 -21.56 9.05
CA PRO A 69 -3.35 -20.58 8.06
C PRO A 69 -3.69 -20.97 6.63
N SER A 70 -3.65 -22.26 6.30
CA SER A 70 -3.95 -22.80 4.97
C SER A 70 -5.43 -22.70 4.58
N ARG A 71 -6.30 -22.34 5.53
CA ARG A 71 -7.74 -22.16 5.32
C ARG A 71 -8.10 -20.69 5.27
N ILE A 72 -7.24 -19.77 5.71
CA ILE A 72 -7.56 -18.35 5.72
C ILE A 72 -7.46 -17.82 4.29
N GLY A 73 -8.45 -17.08 3.85
CA GLY A 73 -8.31 -16.10 2.79
C GLY A 73 -8.44 -14.69 3.36
N TYR A 74 -7.94 -13.71 2.61
CA TYR A 74 -7.88 -12.33 3.06
C TYR A 74 -9.23 -11.63 2.87
N GLY A 75 -9.82 -11.14 3.95
CA GLY A 75 -11.00 -10.29 3.91
C GLY A 75 -10.60 -8.82 3.89
N ALA A 76 -10.82 -8.12 2.79
CA ALA A 76 -10.53 -6.71 2.69
C ALA A 76 -11.48 -5.86 3.56
N GLN A 77 -10.89 -5.05 4.46
CA GLN A 77 -11.61 -4.15 5.37
C GLN A 77 -11.95 -2.84 4.65
N PHE A 78 -13.22 -2.65 4.30
CA PHE A 78 -13.68 -1.42 3.66
C PHE A 78 -14.48 -0.48 4.58
N GLU A 79 -14.72 -0.79 5.86
CA GLU A 79 -15.49 0.07 6.77
C GLU A 79 -14.60 0.76 7.81
N PRO A 80 -13.88 1.85 7.52
CA PRO A 80 -13.08 2.58 8.52
C PRO A 80 -13.92 3.37 9.55
N GLY A 81 -15.18 2.98 9.77
CA GLY A 81 -16.20 3.79 10.43
C GLY A 81 -16.67 4.95 9.56
N ASN A 82 -17.93 5.36 9.69
CA ASN A 82 -18.49 6.53 8.99
C ASN A 82 -17.80 7.87 9.33
N SER A 83 -16.92 7.87 10.32
CA SER A 83 -15.89 8.89 10.52
C SER A 83 -14.67 8.44 9.75
N ALA A 84 -14.41 8.99 8.56
CA ALA A 84 -13.25 8.61 7.76
C ALA A 84 -11.97 9.31 8.24
N PRO A 85 -11.00 8.63 8.90
CA PRO A 85 -9.63 9.12 8.98
C PRO A 85 -8.70 8.45 7.95
N ASN A 86 -9.16 7.46 7.18
CA ASN A 86 -8.30 6.80 6.21
C ASN A 86 -8.26 7.60 4.90
N THR A 87 -7.47 8.67 4.92
CA THR A 87 -7.30 9.62 3.81
C THR A 87 -6.11 9.26 2.92
N SER A 88 -5.41 8.14 3.16
CA SER A 88 -4.14 7.86 2.46
C SER A 88 -3.90 6.40 2.09
N ALA A 89 -3.19 6.19 0.98
CA ALA A 89 -2.73 4.88 0.53
C ALA A 89 -1.75 4.24 1.54
N GLN A 90 -0.96 5.04 2.26
CA GLN A 90 -0.05 4.52 3.28
C GLN A 90 -0.80 3.92 4.50
N GLN A 91 -1.89 4.56 4.95
CA GLN A 91 -2.73 3.99 6.01
C GLN A 91 -3.38 2.69 5.55
N VAL A 92 -3.90 2.67 4.31
CA VAL A 92 -4.45 1.46 3.68
C VAL A 92 -3.40 0.35 3.64
N TRP A 93 -2.19 0.65 3.15
CA TRP A 93 -1.08 -0.30 3.08
C TRP A 93 -0.75 -0.89 4.44
N SER A 94 -0.68 -0.05 5.48
CA SER A 94 -0.34 -0.50 6.83
C SER A 94 -1.37 -1.51 7.34
N MET A 95 -2.67 -1.22 7.19
CA MET A 95 -3.75 -2.14 7.56
C MET A 95 -3.75 -3.42 6.72
N VAL A 96 -3.56 -3.30 5.40
CA VAL A 96 -3.61 -4.47 4.51
C VAL A 96 -2.40 -5.37 4.70
N SER A 97 -1.19 -4.81 4.76
CA SER A 97 0.06 -5.59 4.88
C SER A 97 0.18 -6.35 6.21
N GLU A 98 -0.37 -5.83 7.31
CA GLU A 98 -0.50 -6.56 8.57
C GLU A 98 -1.37 -7.82 8.41
N GLY A 99 -2.44 -7.76 7.62
CA GLY A 99 -3.22 -8.96 7.34
C GLY A 99 -2.49 -9.98 6.46
N PHE A 100 -1.37 -9.64 5.81
CA PHE A 100 -0.50 -10.58 5.09
C PHE A 100 0.73 -11.02 5.90
N SER A 101 0.92 -10.52 7.12
CA SER A 101 2.06 -10.89 7.95
C SER A 101 1.77 -10.89 9.44
N SER A 102 2.07 -12.01 10.13
CA SER A 102 1.93 -12.11 11.58
C SER A 102 3.11 -12.90 12.17
N GLY A 103 3.67 -12.41 13.27
CA GLY A 103 4.81 -13.03 13.95
C GLY A 103 6.07 -13.18 13.07
N GLY A 104 6.25 -12.30 12.08
CA GLY A 104 7.37 -12.38 11.11
C GLY A 104 7.17 -13.40 9.99
N THR A 105 6.02 -14.08 9.94
CA THR A 105 5.65 -14.99 8.85
C THR A 105 4.77 -14.25 7.84
N ARG A 106 5.09 -14.37 6.55
CA ARG A 106 4.25 -13.89 5.44
C ARG A 106 3.23 -14.96 5.06
N TYR A 107 1.99 -14.56 4.87
CA TYR A 107 0.90 -15.42 4.42
C TYR A 107 0.51 -15.03 3.00
N ASP A 108 0.56 -15.99 2.10
CA ASP A 108 0.09 -15.83 0.73
C ASP A 108 -1.32 -16.43 0.64
N TYR A 109 -2.30 -15.59 0.34
CA TYR A 109 -3.70 -15.99 0.26
C TYR A 109 -4.05 -16.38 -1.17
N GLN A 110 -4.66 -17.56 -1.34
CA GLN A 110 -5.22 -17.97 -2.63
C GLN A 110 -6.54 -17.27 -2.94
N ASP A 111 -7.25 -16.84 -1.90
CA ASP A 111 -8.55 -16.19 -2.00
C ASP A 111 -8.53 -14.83 -1.30
N ILE A 112 -8.92 -13.78 -2.03
CA ILE A 112 -9.08 -12.41 -1.54
C ILE A 112 -10.56 -12.02 -1.71
N PHE A 113 -11.20 -11.67 -0.60
CA PHE A 113 -12.64 -11.40 -0.54
C PHE A 113 -12.90 -9.94 -0.21
N VAL A 114 -13.91 -9.37 -0.87
CA VAL A 114 -14.45 -8.05 -0.56
C VAL A 114 -15.77 -8.25 0.18
N TRP A 115 -15.82 -7.81 1.43
CA TRP A 115 -17.01 -7.97 2.27
C TRP A 115 -18.13 -7.02 1.89
N ARG A 116 -17.82 -5.74 1.67
CA ARG A 116 -18.76 -4.68 1.29
C ARG A 116 -18.07 -3.52 0.57
N PHE A 117 -18.81 -2.88 -0.33
CA PHE A 117 -18.54 -1.54 -0.84
C PHE A 117 -19.58 -0.59 -0.26
N ASN A 118 -19.36 -0.08 0.95
CA ASN A 118 -20.37 0.76 1.61
C ASN A 118 -19.76 1.76 2.60
N SER A 119 -18.58 2.29 2.30
CA SER A 119 -17.84 3.13 3.26
C SER A 119 -18.17 4.62 3.18
N GLY A 120 -18.90 5.06 2.16
CA GLY A 120 -18.99 6.47 1.80
C GLY A 120 -17.65 7.08 1.37
N ASN A 121 -16.54 6.34 1.45
CA ASN A 121 -15.17 6.75 1.16
C ASN A 121 -14.60 5.94 -0.02
N PHE A 122 -15.09 6.28 -1.21
CA PHE A 122 -14.72 5.61 -2.47
C PHE A 122 -13.20 5.65 -2.75
N GLN A 123 -12.48 6.66 -2.26
CA GLN A 123 -11.02 6.78 -2.47
C GLN A 123 -10.26 5.72 -1.68
N PHE A 124 -10.64 5.52 -0.42
CA PHE A 124 -10.10 4.45 0.40
C PHE A 124 -10.37 3.09 -0.25
N GLU A 125 -11.59 2.88 -0.75
CA GLU A 125 -11.96 1.64 -1.43
C GLU A 125 -11.06 1.40 -2.65
N GLN A 126 -10.95 2.37 -3.56
CA GLN A 126 -10.10 2.24 -4.75
C GLN A 126 -8.63 2.02 -4.39
N ALA A 127 -8.07 2.80 -3.47
CA ALA A 127 -6.68 2.62 -3.04
C ALA A 127 -6.43 1.23 -2.44
N GLN A 128 -7.40 0.70 -1.68
CA GLN A 128 -7.33 -0.65 -1.14
C GLN A 128 -7.36 -1.72 -2.24
N PHE A 129 -8.21 -1.60 -3.26
CA PHE A 129 -8.17 -2.53 -4.41
C PHE A 129 -6.81 -2.59 -5.07
N MET A 130 -6.19 -1.43 -5.25
CA MET A 130 -4.92 -1.31 -5.95
C MET A 130 -3.77 -1.86 -5.13
N ILE A 131 -3.79 -1.63 -3.81
CA ILE A 131 -2.83 -2.21 -2.87
C ILE A 131 -3.03 -3.73 -2.75
N LEU A 132 -4.28 -4.21 -2.74
CA LEU A 132 -4.57 -5.64 -2.72
C LEU A 132 -4.10 -6.34 -3.98
N ASP A 133 -4.29 -5.73 -5.15
CA ASP A 133 -3.75 -6.24 -6.40
C ASP A 133 -2.22 -6.31 -6.33
N GLN A 134 -1.54 -5.28 -5.82
CA GLN A 134 -0.08 -5.32 -5.61
C GLN A 134 0.37 -6.37 -4.60
N LEU A 135 -0.43 -6.72 -3.59
CA LEU A 135 -0.05 -7.70 -2.58
C LEU A 135 -0.35 -9.14 -3.01
N GLY A 136 -1.48 -9.37 -3.70
CA GLY A 136 -1.85 -10.67 -4.26
C GLY A 136 -1.10 -10.99 -5.55
N ASN A 137 -0.78 -9.96 -6.36
CA ASN A 137 -0.03 -10.05 -7.61
C ASN A 137 1.18 -9.10 -7.56
N PRO A 138 2.19 -9.37 -6.71
CA PRO A 138 3.35 -8.50 -6.62
C PRO A 138 3.99 -8.30 -8.00
N PRO A 139 4.26 -7.04 -8.41
CA PRO A 139 4.96 -6.78 -9.66
C PRO A 139 6.23 -7.62 -9.70
N THR A 140 6.54 -8.21 -10.86
CA THR A 140 7.82 -8.90 -11.01
C THR A 140 8.96 -7.90 -10.88
N GLY A 141 9.68 -7.98 -9.77
CA GLY A 141 10.81 -7.10 -9.45
C GLY A 141 10.44 -5.95 -8.51
N ASN A 142 11.22 -4.87 -8.58
CA ASN A 142 11.24 -3.80 -7.57
C ASN A 142 10.62 -2.50 -8.08
N THR A 143 9.71 -2.56 -9.04
CA THR A 143 9.08 -1.38 -9.69
C THR A 143 7.92 -0.83 -8.89
N PHE A 144 7.67 0.48 -8.99
CA PHE A 144 6.51 1.16 -8.42
C PHE A 144 5.93 2.19 -9.40
N ASP A 145 4.63 2.47 -9.28
CA ASP A 145 3.93 3.49 -10.06
C ASP A 145 2.74 4.06 -9.28
N ASP A 146 2.82 5.34 -8.90
CA ASP A 146 1.75 6.05 -8.21
C ASP A 146 0.61 6.48 -9.15
N THR A 147 0.81 6.44 -10.48
CA THR A 147 -0.14 6.97 -11.48
C THR A 147 -1.57 6.46 -11.26
N PRO A 148 -1.80 5.16 -11.04
CA PRO A 148 -3.15 4.65 -10.84
C PRO A 148 -3.79 5.24 -9.56
N ILE A 149 -3.02 5.33 -8.46
CA ILE A 149 -3.54 5.76 -7.14
C ILE A 149 -3.90 7.24 -7.18
N ILE A 150 -3.00 8.07 -7.72
CA ILE A 150 -3.21 9.52 -7.75
C ILE A 150 -4.30 9.92 -8.76
N ARG A 151 -4.45 9.17 -9.86
CA ARG A 151 -5.56 9.35 -10.81
C ARG A 151 -6.90 9.05 -10.18
N ALA A 152 -7.01 7.99 -9.39
CA ALA A 152 -8.23 7.68 -8.65
C ALA A 152 -8.57 8.79 -7.62
N ALA A 153 -7.56 9.46 -7.07
CA ALA A 153 -7.75 10.61 -6.20
C ALA A 153 -8.12 11.92 -6.93
N GLY A 154 -8.16 11.93 -8.28
CA GLY A 154 -8.47 13.11 -9.09
C GLY A 154 -7.27 14.02 -9.36
N ASN A 155 -6.05 13.48 -9.30
CA ASN A 155 -4.79 14.19 -9.55
C ASN A 155 -4.55 15.46 -8.69
N PRO A 156 -4.71 15.41 -7.36
CA PRO A 156 -4.42 16.57 -6.52
C PRO A 156 -2.94 16.96 -6.57
N ASN A 157 -2.66 18.26 -6.44
CA ASN A 157 -1.29 18.79 -6.43
C ASN A 157 -0.48 18.19 -5.28
N LEU A 158 0.80 17.95 -5.54
CA LEU A 158 1.77 17.61 -4.52
C LEU A 158 2.01 18.81 -3.60
N THR A 159 1.89 18.59 -2.29
CA THR A 159 1.96 19.65 -1.25
C THR A 159 2.90 19.34 -0.11
N ARG A 160 3.37 18.09 -0.01
CA ARG A 160 4.50 17.74 0.84
C ARG A 160 5.24 16.54 0.27
N MET A 161 6.54 16.52 0.50
CA MET A 161 7.41 15.37 0.23
C MET A 161 8.17 15.00 1.48
N THR A 162 8.22 13.70 1.79
CA THR A 162 9.24 13.15 2.68
C THR A 162 10.29 12.50 1.80
N ILE A 163 11.53 12.96 1.90
CA ILE A 163 12.66 12.45 1.12
C ILE A 163 13.72 11.95 2.09
N ARG A 164 14.10 10.68 1.97
CA ARG A 164 15.22 10.10 2.71
C ARG A 164 16.44 10.05 1.81
N SER A 165 17.55 10.61 2.27
CA SER A 165 18.79 10.59 1.50
C SER A 165 20.03 10.57 2.38
N GLY A 166 21.12 10.08 1.82
CA GLY A 166 22.48 10.17 2.34
C GLY A 166 23.41 10.46 1.18
N ASP A 167 24.23 9.48 0.81
CA ASP A 167 25.03 9.55 -0.42
C ASP A 167 24.18 9.45 -1.69
N VAL A 168 23.05 8.76 -1.59
CA VAL A 168 22.09 8.52 -2.68
C VAL A 168 20.68 8.79 -2.19
N LEU A 169 19.70 8.74 -3.10
CA LEU A 169 18.29 8.83 -2.75
C LEU A 169 17.79 7.48 -2.19
N ASN A 170 17.45 7.45 -0.91
CA ASN A 170 17.05 6.22 -0.22
C ASN A 170 15.55 5.95 -0.35
N ALA A 171 14.72 6.98 -0.13
CA ALA A 171 13.28 6.84 -0.25
C ALA A 171 12.61 8.18 -0.60
N ILE A 172 11.41 8.07 -1.19
CA ILE A 172 10.50 9.19 -1.40
C ILE A 172 9.09 8.82 -0.96
N GLN A 173 8.33 9.81 -0.50
CA GLN A 173 6.90 9.68 -0.24
C GLN A 173 6.24 11.03 -0.51
N ALA A 174 5.20 11.01 -1.34
CA ALA A 174 4.43 12.18 -1.70
C ALA A 174 3.16 12.31 -0.85
N VAL A 175 2.80 13.57 -0.56
CA VAL A 175 1.52 13.96 0.03
C VAL A 175 0.88 14.99 -0.88
N ASN A 176 -0.33 14.69 -1.32
CA ASN A 176 -1.09 15.51 -2.24
C ASN A 176 -2.29 16.13 -1.54
N THR A 177 -2.54 17.41 -1.80
CA THR A 177 -3.68 18.13 -1.23
C THR A 177 -4.47 18.77 -2.34
N GLY A 178 -5.78 18.55 -2.36
CA GLY A 178 -6.63 19.12 -3.40
C GLY A 178 -8.11 18.87 -3.18
N THR A 179 -8.92 19.41 -4.09
CA THR A 179 -10.37 19.18 -4.18
C THR A 179 -10.63 18.23 -5.35
N GLY A 180 -11.11 17.03 -5.07
CA GLY A 180 -11.45 16.03 -6.08
C GLY A 180 -12.91 15.58 -5.98
N PRO A 181 -13.51 15.02 -7.04
CA PRO A 181 -14.90 14.51 -7.02
C PRO A 181 -15.12 13.38 -6.00
N TYR A 182 -14.02 12.77 -5.53
CA TYR A 182 -14.04 11.65 -4.59
C TYR A 182 -13.67 12.05 -3.15
N ASN A 183 -13.47 13.35 -2.89
CA ASN A 183 -13.17 13.90 -1.57
C ASN A 183 -14.39 13.97 -0.62
N THR A 184 -15.42 13.22 -0.97
CA THR A 184 -16.75 13.20 -0.36
C THR A 184 -16.90 12.14 0.73
N GLY A 185 -15.78 11.51 1.14
CA GLY A 185 -15.71 10.62 2.33
C GLY A 185 -16.09 11.31 3.63
N THR A 186 -16.18 12.63 3.63
CA THR A 186 -17.01 13.43 4.53
C THR A 186 -18.06 14.14 3.69
N GLN A 187 -19.32 14.21 4.13
CA GLN A 187 -20.41 14.94 3.47
C GLN A 187 -20.13 16.45 3.29
N GLY A 188 -19.19 16.85 2.42
CA GLY A 188 -18.78 18.23 2.22
C GLY A 188 -17.71 18.41 1.13
N THR A 189 -17.65 19.62 0.57
CA THR A 189 -16.71 20.07 -0.49
C THR A 189 -15.29 20.35 0.03
N GLY A 190 -14.82 19.56 1.01
CA GLY A 190 -13.55 19.80 1.70
C GLY A 190 -12.32 19.57 0.82
N THR A 191 -11.21 20.19 1.18
CA THR A 191 -9.86 19.86 0.69
C THR A 191 -9.38 18.61 1.42
N GLY A 192 -8.80 17.66 0.69
CA GLY A 192 -8.40 16.34 1.20
C GLY A 192 -6.90 16.15 1.10
N ILE A 193 -6.34 15.36 2.01
CA ILE A 193 -4.90 15.10 2.11
C ILE A 193 -4.65 13.61 1.84
N PHE A 194 -3.93 13.33 0.77
CA PHE A 194 -3.61 12.00 0.28
C PHE A 194 -2.14 11.71 0.45
N THR A 195 -1.78 10.75 1.31
CA THR A 195 -0.38 10.28 1.42
C THR A 195 -0.21 9.04 0.55
N LEU A 196 0.73 9.10 -0.39
CA LEU A 196 1.10 7.97 -1.26
C LEU A 196 2.04 7.01 -0.52
N LEU A 197 2.31 5.85 -1.14
CA LEU A 197 3.22 4.86 -0.57
C LEU A 197 4.65 5.41 -0.49
N GLN A 198 5.40 5.02 0.53
CA GLN A 198 6.84 5.25 0.53
C GLN A 198 7.52 4.27 -0.44
N HIS A 199 8.32 4.81 -1.34
CA HIS A 199 9.15 4.03 -2.27
C HIS A 199 10.60 4.09 -1.83
N GLY A 200 11.18 2.95 -1.47
CA GLY A 200 12.53 2.84 -0.92
C GLY A 200 12.58 2.52 0.58
N GLY A 201 13.79 2.41 1.12
CA GLY A 201 14.03 1.94 2.49
C GLY A 201 14.13 3.05 3.54
N ASN A 202 14.13 2.67 4.81
CA ASN A 202 14.16 3.61 5.94
C ASN A 202 15.56 4.16 6.27
N SER A 203 16.58 3.79 5.50
CA SER A 203 17.94 4.33 5.65
C SER A 203 18.04 5.80 5.22
N GLY A 204 19.18 6.43 5.51
CA GLY A 204 19.41 7.84 5.24
C GLY A 204 18.66 8.78 6.19
N SER A 205 18.93 10.07 6.07
CA SER A 205 18.28 11.12 6.86
C SER A 205 16.99 11.55 6.16
N ALA A 206 15.88 11.58 6.89
CA ALA A 206 14.60 12.05 6.39
C ALA A 206 14.54 13.58 6.43
N GLN A 207 14.11 14.18 5.32
CA GLN A 207 13.78 15.60 5.21
C GLN A 207 12.34 15.73 4.72
N VAL A 208 11.57 16.57 5.40
CA VAL A 208 10.20 16.90 5.01
C VAL A 208 10.21 18.26 4.33
N VAL A 209 9.56 18.34 3.18
CA VAL A 209 9.42 19.55 2.37
C VAL A 209 7.95 19.86 2.27
N ASP A 210 7.53 21.03 2.74
CA ASP A 210 6.18 21.56 2.48
C ASP A 210 6.21 22.39 1.19
N ILE A 211 5.27 22.10 0.29
CA ILE A 211 5.16 22.72 -1.03
C ILE A 211 3.84 23.49 -1.08
N PRO A 212 3.88 24.81 -1.30
CA PRO A 212 2.67 25.62 -1.36
C PRO A 212 1.72 25.14 -2.46
N LEU A 213 0.42 25.04 -2.15
CA LEU A 213 -0.60 24.61 -3.10
C LEU A 213 -0.66 25.47 -4.38
N ASN A 214 -0.32 26.76 -4.25
CA ASN A 214 -0.27 27.74 -5.33
C ASN A 214 1.09 27.78 -6.07
N ASP A 215 2.07 27.00 -5.62
CA ASP A 215 3.37 26.85 -6.25
C ASP A 215 3.70 25.38 -6.52
N PRO A 216 2.91 24.70 -7.37
CA PRO A 216 3.08 23.28 -7.61
C PRO A 216 4.44 22.99 -8.27
N ILE A 217 4.98 21.80 -8.03
CA ILE A 217 6.23 21.36 -8.66
C ILE A 217 6.01 21.14 -10.15
N VAL A 218 6.80 21.81 -10.98
CA VAL A 218 6.71 21.73 -12.46
C VAL A 218 7.92 21.04 -13.08
N SER A 219 8.97 20.80 -12.30
CA SER A 219 10.14 20.07 -12.79
C SER A 219 10.84 19.34 -11.66
N ILE A 220 11.46 18.20 -11.99
CA ILE A 220 12.45 17.54 -11.17
C ILE A 220 13.77 17.47 -11.93
N SER A 221 14.87 17.56 -11.20
CA SER A 221 16.21 17.40 -11.76
C SER A 221 17.11 16.67 -10.78
N GLY A 222 18.28 16.22 -11.24
CA GLY A 222 19.24 15.58 -10.37
C GLY A 222 20.24 14.73 -11.14
N TYR A 223 20.73 13.68 -10.48
CA TYR A 223 21.72 12.78 -11.05
C TYR A 223 21.34 11.33 -10.79
N THR A 224 21.53 10.50 -11.82
CA THR A 224 21.62 9.04 -11.68
C THR A 224 23.05 8.60 -11.90
N GLY A 225 23.41 7.39 -11.49
CA GLY A 225 24.75 6.86 -11.74
C GLY A 225 25.06 5.65 -10.90
N VAL A 226 26.33 5.28 -10.86
CA VAL A 226 26.84 4.12 -10.14
C VAL A 226 27.39 4.56 -8.80
N TRP A 227 26.85 4.00 -7.71
CA TRP A 227 27.32 4.17 -6.33
C TRP A 227 27.72 2.81 -5.78
N TYR A 228 29.01 2.61 -5.49
CA TYR A 228 29.58 1.32 -5.07
C TYR A 228 29.10 0.10 -5.89
N GLY A 229 29.01 0.25 -7.21
CA GLY A 229 28.59 -0.82 -8.14
C GLY A 229 27.09 -0.88 -8.41
N TRP A 230 26.27 -0.08 -7.72
CA TRP A 230 24.81 -0.06 -7.89
C TRP A 230 24.36 1.14 -8.73
N GLN A 231 23.61 0.87 -9.81
CA GLN A 231 22.95 1.91 -10.59
C GLN A 231 21.75 2.46 -9.80
N CYS A 232 21.76 3.75 -9.49
CA CYS A 232 20.75 4.38 -8.65
C CYS A 232 20.57 5.88 -8.91
N VAL A 233 19.54 6.45 -8.29
CA VAL A 233 19.32 7.89 -8.21
C VAL A 233 20.22 8.45 -7.12
N LEU A 234 21.20 9.25 -7.51
CA LEU A 234 22.21 9.81 -6.62
C LEU A 234 21.72 11.10 -5.96
N GLN A 235 20.95 11.89 -6.70
CA GLN A 235 20.48 13.20 -6.25
C GLN A 235 19.15 13.57 -6.87
N LEU A 236 18.31 14.30 -6.13
CA LEU A 236 17.04 14.86 -6.58
C LEU A 236 16.89 16.31 -6.13
N ALA A 237 16.35 17.16 -6.99
CA ALA A 237 15.86 18.50 -6.67
C ALA A 237 14.48 18.69 -7.31
N LEU A 238 13.60 19.41 -6.61
CA LEU A 238 12.25 19.74 -7.07
C LEU A 238 12.18 21.24 -7.35
N THR A 239 11.55 21.65 -8.44
CA THR A 239 11.37 23.06 -8.80
C THR A 239 9.88 23.40 -8.94
N GLY A 240 9.43 24.35 -8.11
CA GLY A 240 8.09 24.94 -8.15
C GLY A 240 7.88 25.83 -9.36
N LYS A 241 6.62 26.09 -9.71
CA LYS A 241 6.19 27.00 -10.78
C LYS A 241 6.81 28.39 -10.68
N SER A 242 7.05 28.88 -9.47
CA SER A 242 7.67 30.18 -9.17
C SER A 242 9.19 30.21 -9.38
N GLY A 243 9.82 29.03 -9.57
CA GLY A 243 11.27 28.85 -9.55
C GLY A 243 11.83 28.46 -8.18
N ALA A 244 11.00 28.39 -7.13
CA ALA A 244 11.42 27.87 -5.82
C ALA A 244 12.00 26.46 -5.97
N THR A 245 13.16 26.22 -5.34
CA THR A 245 13.87 24.94 -5.45
C THR A 245 13.98 24.28 -4.08
N TYR A 246 13.72 22.97 -4.06
CA TYR A 246 13.82 22.13 -2.87
C TYR A 246 14.87 21.05 -3.11
N GLY A 247 15.83 20.94 -2.19
CA GLY A 247 17.02 20.09 -2.35
C GLY A 247 18.27 20.92 -2.70
N PRO A 248 19.33 20.28 -3.25
CA PRO A 248 19.38 18.89 -3.64
C PRO A 248 19.34 17.91 -2.46
N PHE A 249 18.70 16.76 -2.65
CA PHE A 249 18.68 15.62 -1.74
C PHE A 249 19.63 14.56 -2.28
N GLY A 250 20.56 14.06 -1.45
CA GLY A 250 21.63 13.16 -1.85
C GLY A 250 22.96 13.91 -2.12
N SER A 251 24.03 13.46 -1.46
CA SER A 251 25.36 14.09 -1.54
C SER A 251 26.17 13.65 -2.77
N MET A 252 25.79 12.52 -3.39
CA MET A 252 26.54 11.83 -4.44
C MET A 252 27.95 11.37 -4.03
N ALA A 253 28.24 11.31 -2.73
CA ALA A 253 29.53 10.81 -2.26
C ALA A 253 29.70 9.32 -2.60
N GLY A 254 30.91 8.91 -2.99
CA GLY A 254 31.18 7.54 -3.43
C GLY A 254 30.62 7.16 -4.81
N ALA A 255 29.94 8.06 -5.51
CA ALA A 255 29.47 7.80 -6.87
C ALA A 255 30.63 7.85 -7.89
N THR A 256 30.73 6.83 -8.74
CA THR A 256 31.74 6.70 -9.79
C THR A 256 31.28 7.22 -11.14
N THR A 257 29.97 7.25 -11.40
CA THR A 257 29.37 7.90 -12.58
C THR A 257 28.26 8.84 -12.14
N ARG A 258 28.03 9.92 -12.92
CA ARG A 258 27.02 10.95 -12.62
C ARG A 258 26.41 11.44 -13.93
N ASN A 259 25.19 11.00 -14.19
CA ASN A 259 24.41 11.35 -15.38
C ASN A 259 23.27 12.27 -14.95
N GLY A 260 23.35 13.54 -15.35
CA GLY A 260 22.33 14.53 -15.05
C GLY A 260 21.01 14.20 -15.74
N PHE A 261 19.90 14.49 -15.08
CA PHE A 261 18.56 14.41 -15.66
C PHE A 261 17.72 15.63 -15.30
N VAL A 262 16.76 15.94 -16.18
CA VAL A 262 15.69 16.91 -15.95
C VAL A 262 14.41 16.33 -16.54
N GLN A 263 13.31 16.40 -15.80
CA GLN A 263 11.98 16.06 -16.27
C GLN A 263 11.07 17.26 -15.98
N SER A 264 10.42 17.79 -17.02
CA SER A 264 9.58 18.98 -16.92
C SER A 264 8.15 18.65 -17.28
N ALA A 265 7.21 19.16 -16.49
CA ALA A 265 5.80 19.00 -16.73
C ALA A 265 5.40 19.69 -18.05
N PRO A 266 4.49 19.10 -18.84
CA PRO A 266 3.83 19.80 -19.93
C PRO A 266 3.16 21.09 -19.47
N ALA A 267 2.93 22.02 -20.39
CA ALA A 267 2.27 23.28 -20.07
C ALA A 267 0.90 23.05 -19.40
N GLY A 268 0.71 23.66 -18.24
CA GLY A 268 -0.53 23.53 -17.45
C GLY A 268 -0.58 22.34 -16.50
N GLN A 269 0.44 21.46 -16.50
CA GLN A 269 0.52 20.31 -15.60
C GLN A 269 1.53 20.54 -14.46
N SER A 270 1.48 19.65 -13.48
CA SER A 270 2.44 19.60 -12.38
C SER A 270 2.82 18.16 -12.04
N VAL A 271 3.87 17.99 -11.23
CA VAL A 271 4.21 16.69 -10.64
C VAL A 271 3.17 16.33 -9.58
N VAL A 272 2.52 15.19 -9.74
CA VAL A 272 1.49 14.69 -8.80
C VAL A 272 1.88 13.38 -8.13
N GLY A 273 2.94 12.71 -8.59
CA GLY A 273 3.43 11.46 -8.00
C GLY A 273 4.69 10.98 -8.70
N PHE A 274 5.08 9.73 -8.43
CA PHE A 274 6.29 9.16 -9.01
C PHE A 274 6.09 7.72 -9.49
N SER A 275 6.93 7.31 -10.44
CA SER A 275 7.11 5.92 -10.83
C SER A 275 8.59 5.60 -10.97
N GLY A 276 8.96 4.33 -10.91
CA GLY A 276 10.35 3.94 -10.96
C GLY A 276 10.61 2.55 -10.44
N SER A 277 11.79 2.37 -9.87
CA SER A 277 12.19 1.10 -9.28
C SER A 277 13.15 1.30 -8.12
N THR A 278 13.27 0.27 -7.29
CA THR A 278 14.22 0.22 -6.18
C THR A 278 15.27 -0.88 -6.39
N VAL A 279 16.37 -0.77 -5.67
CA VAL A 279 17.39 -1.83 -5.59
C VAL A 279 17.81 -2.03 -4.14
N THR A 280 17.94 -3.29 -3.74
CA THR A 280 18.37 -3.66 -2.40
C THR A 280 19.89 -3.64 -2.31
N VAL A 281 20.42 -2.89 -1.36
CA VAL A 281 21.85 -2.71 -1.13
C VAL A 281 22.22 -3.09 0.31
N PRO A 282 23.44 -3.60 0.54
CA PRO A 282 23.91 -3.88 1.90
C PRO A 282 24.17 -2.59 2.67
N LEU A 283 23.94 -2.64 3.99
CA LEU A 283 24.32 -1.60 4.95
C LEU A 283 25.56 -2.02 5.75
N ALA A 284 26.31 -1.04 6.24
CA ALA A 284 27.39 -1.26 7.20
C ALA A 284 26.80 -1.86 8.49
N GLY A 285 27.08 -3.14 8.75
CA GLY A 285 26.45 -3.92 9.82
C GLY A 285 25.76 -5.21 9.35
N GLY A 286 25.76 -5.48 8.03
CA GLY A 286 25.27 -6.75 7.48
C GLY A 286 23.77 -6.82 7.23
N SER A 287 23.03 -5.73 7.52
CA SER A 287 21.63 -5.58 7.11
C SER A 287 21.52 -5.08 5.65
N GLN A 288 20.30 -4.92 5.17
CA GLN A 288 20.02 -4.44 3.81
C GLN A 288 18.99 -3.31 3.85
N THR A 289 18.98 -2.48 2.82
CA THR A 289 17.97 -1.43 2.60
C THR A 289 17.64 -1.32 1.11
N ALA A 290 16.45 -0.83 0.80
CA ALA A 290 16.10 -0.45 -0.57
C ALA A 290 16.51 1.01 -0.82
N ILE A 291 17.05 1.30 -2.00
CA ILE A 291 17.30 2.66 -2.51
C ILE A 291 16.65 2.83 -3.88
N LEU A 292 16.47 4.07 -4.35
CA LEU A 292 15.87 4.33 -5.65
C LEU A 292 16.85 3.96 -6.77
N ALA A 293 16.48 3.01 -7.62
CA ALA A 293 17.23 2.61 -8.81
C ALA A 293 16.91 3.53 -10.00
N THR A 294 15.63 3.79 -10.24
CA THR A 294 15.11 4.72 -11.24
C THR A 294 13.98 5.57 -10.67
N LEU A 295 13.80 6.77 -11.21
CA LEU A 295 12.74 7.69 -10.79
C LEU A 295 12.23 8.54 -11.96
N ASN A 296 10.93 8.54 -12.14
CA ASN A 296 10.20 9.34 -13.12
C ASN A 296 9.09 10.13 -12.43
N ALA A 297 8.92 11.38 -12.83
CA ALA A 297 7.80 12.20 -12.39
C ALA A 297 6.51 11.77 -13.10
N VAL A 298 5.42 11.69 -12.36
CA VAL A 298 4.05 11.56 -12.90
C VAL A 298 3.47 12.96 -13.02
N PHE A 299 3.03 13.32 -14.23
CA PHE A 299 2.44 14.63 -14.51
C PHE A 299 0.93 14.54 -14.70
N ALA A 300 0.21 15.54 -14.20
CA ALA A 300 -1.22 15.74 -14.42
C ALA A 300 -1.62 17.21 -14.33
#